data_AF-A0A6A3GH21-F1
#
_entry.id   AF-A0A6A3GH21-F1
#
_cell.length_a   1.000
_cell.length_b   1.000
_cell.length_c   1.000
_cell.angle_alpha   90.00
_cell.angle_beta   90.00
_cell.angle_gamma   90.00
#
_symmetry.space_group_name_H-M   'P 1'
#
loop_
_entity.id
_entity.type
_entity.pdbx_description
1 polymer ?
#
loop_
_entity_poly.entity_id
_entity_poly.type
_entity_poly.pdbx_seq_one_letter_code
_entity_poly.pdbx_strand_id
1 'polypeptide(L)'
;VQWKTNDLKALGVIAGDVSLTYQVYIRGATTAADSWRMLEEQFNRNTLKNRLIVTKKLHNFKMESGTRFAVHVDQFKKIVLQMETIGEPLDETRQLVLLLGSLTDE
;
A
#
# COMPACT_ATOMS: atom_id res chain seq x y z
N VAL A 1 -24.82 -17.58 -13.08
CA VAL A 1 -25.90 -16.58 -13.26
C VAL A 1 -25.84 -15.51 -12.17
N GLN A 2 -25.84 -15.86 -10.88
CA GLN A 2 -25.68 -14.88 -9.78
C GLN A 2 -24.29 -14.21 -9.72
N TRP A 3 -23.21 -15.00 -9.83
CA TRP A 3 -21.84 -14.48 -9.67
C TRP A 3 -21.49 -13.38 -10.69
N LYS A 4 -21.92 -13.52 -11.96
CA LYS A 4 -21.72 -12.50 -13.00
C LYS A 4 -22.43 -11.20 -12.68
N THR A 5 -23.64 -11.29 -12.11
CA THR A 5 -24.39 -10.11 -11.67
C THR A 5 -23.69 -9.43 -10.50
N ASN A 6 -23.17 -10.21 -9.54
CA ASN A 6 -22.41 -9.67 -8.41
C ASN A 6 -21.09 -9.04 -8.87
N ASP A 7 -20.40 -9.64 -9.83
CA ASP A 7 -19.17 -9.11 -10.40
C ASP A 7 -19.39 -7.75 -11.10
N LEU A 8 -20.45 -7.63 -11.92
CA LEU A 8 -20.80 -6.35 -12.54
C LEU A 8 -21.21 -5.28 -11.52
N LYS A 9 -21.90 -5.66 -10.43
CA LYS A 9 -22.21 -4.74 -9.34
C LYS A 9 -20.93 -4.25 -8.64
N ALA A 10 -20.01 -5.15 -8.35
CA ALA A 10 -18.73 -4.80 -7.75
C ALA A 10 -17.89 -3.90 -8.66
N LEU A 11 -17.87 -4.19 -9.98
CA LEU A 11 -17.22 -3.33 -10.98
C LEU A 11 -17.83 -1.92 -10.97
N GLY A 12 -19.17 -1.81 -10.90
CA GLY A 12 -19.86 -0.53 -10.81
C GLY A 12 -19.52 0.26 -9.55
N VAL A 13 -19.34 -0.42 -8.40
CA VAL A 13 -18.90 0.22 -7.14
C VAL A 13 -17.46 0.73 -7.27
N ILE A 14 -16.53 -0.11 -7.76
CA ILE A 14 -15.13 0.29 -7.97
C ILE A 14 -15.06 1.49 -8.92
N ALA A 15 -15.78 1.43 -10.04
CA ALA A 15 -15.83 2.54 -10.99
C ALA A 15 -16.56 3.77 -10.41
N GLY A 16 -17.48 3.63 -9.46
CA GLY A 16 -18.11 4.77 -8.80
C GLY A 16 -17.18 5.50 -7.83
N ASP A 17 -16.35 4.75 -7.11
CA ASP A 17 -15.48 5.28 -6.05
C ASP A 17 -14.15 5.86 -6.58
N VAL A 18 -13.73 5.46 -7.78
CA VAL A 18 -12.52 6.00 -8.41
C VAL A 18 -12.78 7.42 -8.92
N SER A 19 -11.95 8.38 -8.46
CA SER A 19 -12.00 9.78 -8.94
C SER A 19 -11.92 9.87 -10.46
N LEU A 20 -12.62 10.85 -11.05
CA LEU A 20 -12.72 11.03 -12.51
C LEU A 20 -11.36 11.06 -13.21
N THR A 21 -10.35 11.66 -12.57
CA THR A 21 -8.96 11.73 -13.09
C THR A 21 -8.34 10.35 -13.31
N TYR A 22 -8.75 9.34 -12.53
CA TYR A 22 -8.18 8.00 -12.53
C TYR A 22 -9.02 6.97 -13.29
N GLN A 23 -10.23 7.33 -13.73
CA GLN A 23 -11.12 6.48 -14.53
C GLN A 23 -10.47 5.94 -15.81
N VAL A 24 -9.59 6.72 -16.42
CA VAL A 24 -8.87 6.31 -17.64
C VAL A 24 -8.09 5.01 -17.45
N TYR A 25 -7.64 4.73 -16.22
CA TYR A 25 -6.85 3.55 -15.91
C TYR A 25 -7.67 2.26 -15.80
N ILE A 26 -9.00 2.33 -15.66
CA ILE A 26 -9.88 1.15 -15.57
C ILE A 26 -10.84 1.01 -16.76
N ARG A 27 -10.75 1.91 -17.75
CA ARG A 27 -11.72 2.01 -18.87
C ARG A 27 -11.92 0.72 -19.67
N GLY A 28 -10.96 -0.20 -19.67
CA GLY A 28 -11.03 -1.48 -20.38
C GLY A 28 -11.48 -2.67 -19.53
N ALA A 29 -11.77 -2.47 -18.24
CA ALA A 29 -12.11 -3.56 -17.34
C ALA A 29 -13.50 -4.14 -17.62
N THR A 30 -13.58 -5.46 -17.81
CA THR A 30 -14.83 -6.19 -18.01
C THR A 30 -15.34 -6.90 -16.77
N THR A 31 -14.50 -7.01 -15.73
CA THR A 31 -14.82 -7.64 -14.44
C THR A 31 -14.30 -6.78 -13.29
N ALA A 32 -14.85 -6.98 -12.09
CA ALA A 32 -14.37 -6.29 -10.90
C ALA A 32 -12.88 -6.62 -10.65
N ALA A 33 -12.51 -7.88 -10.81
CA ALA A 33 -11.14 -8.35 -10.66
C ALA A 33 -10.18 -7.67 -11.65
N ASP A 34 -10.58 -7.53 -12.92
CA ASP A 34 -9.76 -6.84 -13.93
C ASP A 34 -9.56 -5.36 -13.56
N SER A 35 -10.63 -4.66 -13.15
CA SER A 35 -10.52 -3.25 -12.74
C SER A 35 -9.58 -3.06 -11.55
N TRP A 36 -9.63 -3.98 -10.59
CA TRP A 36 -8.76 -3.96 -9.42
C TRP A 36 -7.29 -4.21 -9.79
N ARG A 37 -7.02 -5.20 -10.64
CA ARG A 37 -5.67 -5.48 -11.17
C ARG A 37 -5.11 -4.28 -11.93
N MET A 38 -5.93 -3.61 -12.75
CA MET A 38 -5.49 -2.42 -13.48
C MET A 38 -5.12 -1.26 -12.54
N LEU A 39 -5.87 -1.07 -11.44
CA LEU A 39 -5.52 -0.08 -10.42
C LEU A 39 -4.23 -0.46 -9.69
N GLU A 40 -4.08 -1.73 -9.30
CA GLU A 40 -2.85 -2.25 -8.69
C GLU A 40 -1.64 -2.02 -9.60
N GLU A 41 -1.79 -2.31 -10.89
CA GLU A 41 -0.78 -2.03 -11.92
C GLU A 41 -0.49 -0.55 -12.14
N GLN A 42 -1.27 0.41 -11.65
CA GLN A 42 -0.89 1.83 -11.77
C GLN A 42 -0.30 2.37 -10.46
N PHE A 43 -0.91 2.01 -9.34
CA PHE A 43 -0.63 2.64 -8.05
C PHE A 43 0.22 1.78 -7.12
N ASN A 44 0.18 0.46 -7.26
CA ASN A 44 0.90 -0.50 -6.43
C ASN A 44 1.91 -1.31 -7.24
N ARG A 45 2.46 -0.74 -8.34
CA ARG A 45 3.46 -1.44 -9.14
C ARG A 45 4.66 -1.83 -8.28
N ASN A 46 5.00 -3.11 -8.31
CA ASN A 46 6.26 -3.63 -7.79
C ASN A 46 7.45 -3.33 -8.74
N THR A 47 7.64 -2.05 -9.09
CA THR A 47 8.81 -1.64 -9.89
C THR A 47 10.05 -1.57 -9.01
N LEU A 48 11.24 -1.77 -9.59
CA LEU A 48 12.52 -1.56 -8.90
C LEU A 48 12.64 -0.17 -8.27
N LYS A 49 12.08 0.86 -8.94
CA LYS A 49 12.03 2.23 -8.42
C LYS A 49 11.18 2.32 -7.16
N ASN A 50 9.98 1.74 -7.16
CA ASN A 50 9.09 1.74 -5.99
C ASN A 50 9.69 0.96 -4.83
N ARG A 51 10.26 -0.22 -5.11
CA ARG A 51 11.02 -0.99 -4.11
C ARG A 51 12.10 -0.14 -3.46
N LEU A 52 12.96 0.48 -4.26
CA LEU A 52 14.03 1.34 -3.77
C LEU A 52 13.51 2.50 -2.91
N ILE A 53 12.41 3.15 -3.31
CA ILE A 53 11.82 4.27 -2.56
C ILE A 53 11.32 3.80 -1.18
N VAL A 54 10.57 2.69 -1.11
CA VAL A 54 10.01 2.18 0.14
C VAL A 54 11.12 1.66 1.06
N THR A 55 12.10 0.90 0.53
CA THR A 55 13.25 0.43 1.29
C THR A 55 14.06 1.58 1.87
N LYS A 56 14.31 2.66 1.09
CA LYS A 56 14.98 3.87 1.61
C LYS A 56 14.15 4.54 2.70
N LYS A 57 12.83 4.65 2.53
CA LYS A 57 11.93 5.22 3.52
C LYS A 57 11.97 4.44 4.83
N LEU A 58 11.99 3.10 4.77
CA LEU A 58 12.11 2.22 5.93
C LEU A 58 13.44 2.42 6.66
N HIS A 59 14.57 2.39 5.95
CA HIS A 59 15.89 2.51 6.58
C HIS A 59 16.19 3.91 7.14
N ASN A 60 15.59 4.94 6.54
CA ASN A 60 15.72 6.32 7.03
C ASN A 60 14.62 6.68 8.04
N PHE A 61 13.71 5.77 8.35
CA PHE A 61 12.63 6.05 9.29
C PHE A 61 13.20 6.25 10.69
N LYS A 62 12.96 7.43 11.24
CA LYS A 62 13.40 7.84 12.58
C LYS A 62 12.28 8.57 13.27
N MET A 63 12.18 8.38 14.58
CA MET A 63 11.21 9.09 15.39
C MET A 63 11.59 10.57 15.45
N GLU A 64 10.65 11.44 15.09
CA GLU A 64 10.85 12.88 15.18
C GLU A 64 10.71 13.34 16.64
N SER A 65 11.57 14.25 17.08
CA SER A 65 11.50 14.83 18.42
C SER A 65 10.12 15.42 18.71
N GLY A 66 9.56 15.10 19.87
CA GLY A 66 8.22 15.53 20.28
C GLY A 66 7.06 14.71 19.71
N THR A 67 7.31 13.74 18.82
CA THR A 67 6.27 12.80 18.35
C THR A 67 5.89 11.83 19.46
N ARG A 68 4.60 11.52 19.62
CA ARG A 68 4.17 10.45 20.54
C ARG A 68 4.54 9.09 19.98
N PHE A 69 5.07 8.19 20.81
CA PHE A 69 5.44 6.84 20.39
C PHE A 69 4.31 6.09 19.64
N ALA A 70 3.06 6.22 20.09
CA ALA A 70 1.92 5.60 19.38
C ALA A 70 1.75 6.10 17.93
N VAL A 71 2.04 7.38 17.67
CA VAL A 71 1.99 7.95 16.30
C VAL A 71 3.15 7.42 15.45
N HIS A 72 4.33 7.30 16.04
CA HIS A 72 5.51 6.68 15.39
C HIS A 72 5.24 5.23 14.98
N VAL A 73 4.62 4.45 15.87
CA VAL A 73 4.20 3.06 15.59
C VAL A 73 3.18 2.99 14.45
N ASP A 74 2.20 3.89 14.41
CA ASP A 74 1.21 3.95 13.32
C ASP A 74 1.87 4.27 11.96
N GLN A 75 2.80 5.24 11.95
CA GLN A 75 3.59 5.58 10.76
C GLN A 75 4.47 4.42 10.32
N PHE A 76 5.10 3.71 11.25
CA PHE A 76 5.90 2.51 10.96
C PHE A 76 5.04 1.41 10.33
N LYS A 77 3.87 1.11 10.89
CA LYS A 77 2.93 0.10 10.34
C LYS A 77 2.52 0.41 8.91
N LYS A 78 2.35 1.69 8.55
CA LYS A 78 2.11 2.09 7.16
C LYS A 78 3.28 1.73 6.24
N ILE A 79 4.53 1.87 6.70
CA ILE A 79 5.71 1.46 5.93
C ILE A 79 5.79 -0.06 5.82
N VAL A 80 5.51 -0.80 6.88
CA VAL A 80 5.44 -2.29 6.85
C VAL A 80 4.43 -2.77 5.81
N LEU A 81 3.23 -2.17 5.77
CA LEU A 81 2.23 -2.48 4.75
C LEU A 81 2.75 -2.16 3.33
N GLN A 82 3.46 -1.05 3.16
CA GLN A 82 4.09 -0.72 1.87
C GLN A 82 5.14 -1.76 1.46
N MET A 83 5.94 -2.27 2.39
CA MET A 83 6.92 -3.35 2.14
C MET A 83 6.23 -4.64 1.67
N GLU A 84 5.10 -5.01 2.28
CA GLU A 84 4.29 -6.13 1.82
C GLU A 84 3.75 -5.93 0.40
N THR A 85 3.25 -4.73 0.08
CA THR A 85 2.71 -4.43 -1.26
C THR A 85 3.75 -4.49 -2.37
N ILE A 86 5.04 -4.28 -2.05
CA ILE A 86 6.15 -4.44 -3.01
C ILE A 86 6.77 -5.84 -2.97
N GLY A 87 6.13 -6.81 -2.32
CA GLY A 87 6.59 -8.19 -2.26
C GLY A 87 7.81 -8.43 -1.37
N GLU A 88 8.08 -7.53 -0.41
CA GLU A 88 9.16 -7.65 0.57
C GLU A 88 8.60 -7.66 2.01
N PRO A 89 7.76 -8.63 2.39
CA PRO A 89 7.18 -8.66 3.73
C PRO A 89 8.27 -8.78 4.80
N LEU A 90 8.07 -8.06 5.91
CA LEU A 90 8.95 -8.11 7.08
C LEU A 90 8.35 -9.03 8.13
N ASP A 91 9.11 -10.02 8.58
CA ASP A 91 8.72 -10.82 9.74
C ASP A 91 8.67 -9.99 11.03
N GLU A 92 7.97 -10.50 12.05
CA GLU A 92 7.74 -9.78 13.30
C GLU A 92 9.05 -9.37 14.00
N THR A 93 10.05 -10.26 14.01
CA THR A 93 11.36 -9.98 14.61
C THR A 93 12.05 -8.80 13.91
N ARG A 94 12.05 -8.78 12.56
CA ARG A 94 12.60 -7.66 11.78
C ARG A 94 11.83 -6.37 12.01
N GLN A 95 10.51 -6.44 12.10
CA GLN A 95 9.67 -5.28 12.41
C GLN A 95 10.05 -4.69 13.78
N LEU A 96 10.21 -5.52 14.81
CA LEU A 96 10.61 -5.08 16.14
C LEU A 96 12.00 -4.44 16.14
N VAL A 97 12.99 -5.07 15.50
CA VAL A 97 14.37 -4.54 15.42
C VAL A 97 14.38 -3.17 14.73
N LEU A 98 13.67 -3.03 13.61
CA LEU A 98 13.60 -1.78 12.85
C LEU A 98 12.85 -0.69 13.62
N LEU A 99 11.73 -1.04 14.27
CA LEU A 99 10.97 -0.10 15.09
C LEU A 99 11.81 0.41 16.27
N LEU A 100 12.43 -0.48 17.03
CA LEU A 100 13.27 -0.10 18.17
C LEU A 100 14.50 0.69 17.72
N GLY A 101 15.13 0.29 16.62
CA GLY A 101 16.27 1.01 16.03
C GLY A 101 15.90 2.36 15.39
N SER A 102 14.61 2.63 15.18
CA SER A 102 14.12 3.92 14.66
C SER A 102 13.84 4.95 15.75
N LEU A 103 13.88 4.55 17.02
CA LEU A 103 13.73 5.48 18.15
C LEU A 103 14.90 6.47 18.19
N THR A 104 14.65 7.64 18.76
CA THR A 104 15.72 8.59 19.06
C THR A 104 16.59 8.02 20.16
N ASP A 105 17.91 8.23 20.05
CA ASP A 105 18.81 8.09 21.18
C ASP A 105 18.49 9.25 22.14
N GLU A 106 17.61 9.03 23.11
CA GLU A 106 17.58 9.87 24.31
C GLU A 106 18.78 9.55 25.20
#